data_AF-A0A7C1LS41-F1
#
_entry.id   AF-A0A7C1LS41-F1
#
_cell.length_a   1.000
_cell.length_b   1.000
_cell.length_c   1.000
_cell.angle_alpha   90.00
_cell.angle_beta   90.00
_cell.angle_gamma   90.00
#
_symmetry.space_group_name_H-M   'P 1'
#
loop_
_entity.id
_entity.type
_entity.pdbx_description
1 polymer ?
#
loop_
_entity_poly.entity_id
_entity_poly.type
_entity_poly.pdbx_seq_one_letter_code
_entity_poly.pdbx_strand_id
1 'polypeptide(L)'
;YAMDLNFVRRYDDAIAMLRETLRTAPNDWTALSTLRSAYHQKGMYEEALEIWKTSYAAKGDHEAEKALARGYAEAGYSGALSRVAEMLIARSRTTYVTSWQIGTLYTRAGKNDEALEWLEKAYEEHDGNMPYISVDPIFDGLRDNPRFQDLLRRMNLPQGK
;
A
#
# COMPACT_ATOMS: atom_id res chain seq x y z
N TYR A 1 9.56 15.78 2.51
CA TYR A 1 10.68 15.37 3.38
C TYR A 1 10.57 13.93 3.87
N ALA A 2 9.50 13.52 4.56
CA ALA A 2 9.37 12.13 5.02
C ALA A 2 9.09 11.09 3.91
N MET A 3 8.28 11.45 2.89
CA MET A 3 8.13 10.62 1.68
C MET A 3 9.47 10.46 0.96
N ASP A 4 10.23 11.56 0.83
CA ASP A 4 11.55 11.54 0.18
C ASP A 4 12.54 10.62 0.91
N LEU A 5 12.50 10.59 2.24
CA LEU A 5 13.33 9.67 3.04
C LEU A 5 12.91 8.20 2.90
N ASN A 6 11.61 7.95 2.73
CA ASN A 6 11.10 6.63 2.39
C ASN A 6 11.59 6.20 1.00
N PHE A 7 11.62 7.14 0.04
CA PHE A 7 12.14 6.93 -1.32
C PHE A 7 13.66 6.74 -1.36
N VAL A 8 14.44 7.36 -0.46
CA VAL A 8 15.89 7.12 -0.31
C VAL A 8 16.25 6.04 0.73
N ARG A 9 15.29 5.19 1.13
CA ARG A 9 15.47 4.04 2.03
C ARG A 9 16.05 4.35 3.42
N ARG A 10 15.88 5.59 3.90
CA ARG A 10 16.22 5.98 5.27
C ARG A 10 15.03 5.75 6.20
N TYR A 11 14.63 4.49 6.32
CA TYR A 11 13.38 4.12 7.00
C TYR A 11 13.38 4.46 8.48
N ASP A 12 14.49 4.29 9.20
CA ASP A 12 14.57 4.61 10.64
C ASP A 12 14.39 6.11 10.91
N ASP A 13 15.04 6.96 10.12
CA ASP A 13 14.89 8.42 10.22
C ASP A 13 13.47 8.85 9.83
N ALA A 14 12.92 8.25 8.77
CA ALA A 14 11.55 8.49 8.36
C ALA A 14 10.56 8.10 9.47
N ILE A 15 10.73 6.93 10.09
CA ILE A 15 9.89 6.45 11.20
C ILE A 15 9.97 7.42 12.38
N ALA A 16 11.18 7.82 12.80
CA ALA A 16 11.37 8.73 13.93
C ALA A 16 10.64 10.07 13.71
N MET A 17 10.80 10.66 12.54
CA MET A 17 10.14 11.93 12.21
C MET A 17 8.62 11.78 12.05
N LEU A 18 8.15 10.73 11.40
CA LEU A 18 6.71 10.49 11.20
C LEU A 18 5.99 10.25 12.52
N ARG A 19 6.63 9.58 13.49
CA ARG A 19 6.07 9.44 14.84
C ARG A 19 5.92 10.78 15.55
N GLU A 20 6.87 11.70 15.39
CA GLU A 20 6.76 13.04 15.95
C GLU A 20 5.66 13.87 15.25
N THR A 21 5.56 13.78 13.92
CA THR A 21 4.46 14.41 13.17
C THR A 21 3.10 13.92 13.70
N LEU A 22 2.93 12.61 13.85
CA LEU A 22 1.67 12.02 14.34
C LEU A 22 1.39 12.34 15.82
N ARG A 23 2.39 12.73 16.61
CA ARG A 23 2.17 13.24 17.97
C ARG A 23 1.42 14.58 17.96
N THR A 24 1.65 15.41 16.95
CA THR A 24 1.01 16.74 16.79
C THR A 24 -0.21 16.71 15.88
N ALA A 25 -0.22 15.84 14.87
CA ALA A 25 -1.29 15.66 13.91
C ALA A 25 -1.66 14.16 13.77
N PRO A 26 -2.39 13.58 14.74
CA PRO A 26 -2.61 12.13 14.82
C PRO A 26 -3.35 11.52 13.62
N ASN A 27 -4.13 12.35 12.92
CA ASN A 27 -4.94 11.93 11.77
C ASN A 27 -4.36 12.38 10.43
N ASP A 28 -3.10 12.81 10.38
CA ASP A 28 -2.43 13.14 9.12
C ASP A 28 -2.31 11.87 8.26
N TRP A 29 -3.16 11.78 7.23
CA TRP A 29 -3.26 10.60 6.37
C TRP A 29 -1.96 10.32 5.61
N THR A 30 -1.26 11.37 5.19
CA THR A 30 0.01 11.26 4.49
C THR A 30 1.08 10.67 5.41
N ALA A 31 1.16 11.16 6.65
CA ALA A 31 2.09 10.64 7.63
C ALA A 31 1.77 9.18 8.00
N LEU A 32 0.50 8.84 8.21
CA LEU A 32 0.06 7.46 8.48
C LEU A 32 0.39 6.50 7.32
N SER A 33 0.16 6.92 6.07
CA SER A 33 0.45 6.11 4.88
C SER A 33 1.95 5.90 4.67
N THR A 34 2.74 6.97 4.85
CA THR A 34 4.21 6.90 4.73
C THR A 34 4.79 6.02 5.83
N LEU A 35 4.28 6.12 7.06
CA LEU A 35 4.79 5.34 8.19
C LEU A 35 4.48 3.84 8.04
N ARG A 36 3.28 3.48 7.58
CA ARG A 36 2.96 2.09 7.20
C ARG A 36 3.89 1.56 6.13
N SER A 37 4.20 2.39 5.14
CA SER A 37 5.12 2.02 4.07
C SER A 37 6.52 1.77 4.60
N ALA A 38 7.05 2.67 5.43
CA ALA A 38 8.37 2.52 6.04
C ALA A 38 8.45 1.27 6.94
N TYR A 39 7.44 1.02 7.78
CA TYR A 39 7.40 -0.19 8.60
C TYR A 39 7.33 -1.47 7.75
N HIS A 40 6.49 -1.49 6.71
CA HIS A 40 6.42 -2.61 5.78
C HIS A 40 7.78 -2.91 5.14
N GLN A 41 8.47 -1.88 4.64
CA GLN A 41 9.79 -2.07 4.00
C GLN A 41 10.87 -2.54 4.94
N LYS A 42 10.76 -2.20 6.23
CA LYS A 42 11.67 -2.65 7.26
C LYS A 42 11.32 -4.05 7.81
N GLY A 43 10.24 -4.68 7.32
CA GLY A 43 9.74 -5.95 7.84
C GLY A 43 9.06 -5.85 9.21
N MET A 44 8.78 -4.63 9.68
CA MET A 44 8.09 -4.34 10.94
C MET A 44 6.58 -4.46 10.74
N TYR A 45 6.12 -5.68 10.45
CA TYR A 45 4.76 -5.92 9.99
C TYR A 45 3.70 -5.71 11.08
N GLU A 46 4.02 -5.98 12.34
CA GLU A 46 3.11 -5.74 13.46
C GLU A 46 2.81 -4.24 13.63
N GLU A 47 3.85 -3.41 13.58
CA GLU A 47 3.73 -1.97 13.69
C GLU A 47 2.99 -1.36 12.49
N ALA A 48 3.21 -1.90 11.29
CA ALA A 48 2.42 -1.53 10.12
C ALA A 48 0.94 -1.90 10.29
N LEU A 49 0.66 -3.09 10.83
CA LEU A 49 -0.70 -3.60 11.03
C LEU A 49 -1.50 -2.76 12.02
N GLU A 50 -0.88 -2.33 13.13
CA GLU A 50 -1.54 -1.47 14.12
C GLU A 50 -1.95 -0.12 13.52
N ILE A 51 -1.17 0.44 12.59
CA ILE A 51 -1.58 1.65 11.88
C ILE A 51 -2.77 1.37 10.94
N TRP A 52 -2.80 0.23 10.24
CA TRP A 52 -3.96 -0.14 9.42
C TRP A 52 -5.23 -0.25 10.26
N LYS A 53 -5.14 -0.98 11.37
CA LYS A 53 -6.25 -1.19 12.31
C LYS A 53 -6.78 0.12 12.87
N THR A 54 -5.91 0.97 13.41
CA THR A 54 -6.31 2.29 13.94
C THR A 54 -6.88 3.21 12.86
N SER A 55 -6.34 3.16 11.64
CA SER A 55 -6.87 3.94 10.50
C SER A 55 -8.28 3.51 10.10
N TYR A 56 -8.59 2.21 10.13
CA TYR A 56 -9.94 1.71 9.83
C TYR A 56 -10.92 1.98 10.98
N ALA A 57 -10.49 1.76 12.23
CA ALA A 57 -11.29 2.07 13.41
C ALA A 57 -11.68 3.55 13.48
N ALA A 58 -10.75 4.46 13.20
CA ALA A 58 -11.01 5.91 13.19
C ALA A 58 -12.02 6.33 12.11
N LYS A 59 -12.14 5.56 11.02
CA LYS A 59 -13.14 5.77 9.96
C LYS A 59 -14.46 5.03 10.21
N GLY A 60 -14.55 4.24 11.29
CA GLY A 60 -15.69 3.36 11.55
C GLY A 60 -15.85 2.23 10.53
N ASP A 61 -14.77 1.85 9.85
CA ASP A 61 -14.79 0.82 8.80
C ASP A 61 -14.66 -0.59 9.40
N HIS A 62 -15.72 -1.02 10.07
CA HIS A 62 -15.75 -2.30 10.79
C HIS A 62 -15.60 -3.52 9.88
N GLU A 63 -15.97 -3.42 8.60
CA GLU A 63 -15.74 -4.48 7.63
C GLU A 63 -14.25 -4.64 7.33
N ALA A 64 -13.52 -3.53 7.14
CA ALA A 64 -12.08 -3.57 6.95
C ALA A 64 -11.35 -4.08 8.20
N GLU A 65 -11.77 -3.68 9.40
CA GLU A 65 -11.21 -4.21 10.65
C GLU A 65 -11.38 -5.74 10.76
N LYS A 66 -12.57 -6.26 10.44
CA LYS A 66 -12.85 -7.70 10.45
C LYS A 66 -12.05 -8.45 9.39
N ALA A 67 -11.97 -7.90 8.17
CA ALA A 67 -11.19 -8.50 7.09
C ALA A 67 -9.69 -8.56 7.46
N LEU A 68 -9.16 -7.48 8.04
CA LEU A 68 -7.78 -7.39 8.49
C LEU A 68 -7.49 -8.43 9.59
N ALA A 69 -8.32 -8.50 10.64
CA ALA A 69 -8.14 -9.44 11.74
C ALA A 69 -8.24 -10.90 11.28
N ARG A 70 -9.21 -11.21 10.42
CA ARG A 70 -9.38 -12.56 9.86
C ARG A 70 -8.18 -12.95 9.00
N GLY A 71 -7.77 -12.08 8.09
CA GLY A 71 -6.64 -12.34 7.21
C GLY A 71 -5.34 -12.52 7.99
N TYR A 72 -5.15 -11.74 9.05
CA TYR A 72 -4.00 -11.90 9.94
C TYR A 72 -4.00 -13.26 10.64
N ALA A 73 -5.14 -13.72 11.14
CA ALA A 73 -5.25 -15.06 11.74
C ALA A 73 -5.01 -16.19 10.74
N GLU A 74 -5.33 -15.99 9.46
CA GLU A 74 -5.17 -17.00 8.40
C GLU A 74 -3.72 -17.12 7.88
N ALA A 75 -3.04 -15.99 7.64
CA ALA A 75 -1.71 -15.99 7.02
C ALA A 75 -0.82 -14.79 7.42
N GLY A 76 -1.02 -14.25 8.63
CA GLY A 76 -0.26 -13.11 9.14
C GLY A 76 -0.48 -11.84 8.31
N TYR A 77 0.51 -10.95 8.31
CA TYR A 77 0.42 -9.64 7.65
C TYR A 77 0.04 -9.71 6.17
N SER A 78 0.58 -10.68 5.44
CA SER A 78 0.22 -10.91 4.03
C SER A 78 -1.27 -11.23 3.88
N GLY A 79 -1.78 -12.18 4.68
CA GLY A 79 -3.20 -12.54 4.68
C GLY A 79 -4.11 -11.38 5.09
N ALA A 80 -3.67 -10.56 6.05
CA ALA A 80 -4.41 -9.39 6.50
C ALA A 80 -4.69 -8.43 5.34
N LEU A 81 -3.65 -8.08 4.57
CA LEU A 81 -3.79 -7.15 3.45
C LEU A 81 -4.52 -7.77 2.25
N SER A 82 -4.31 -9.05 1.95
CA SER A 82 -5.03 -9.73 0.87
C SER A 82 -6.54 -9.80 1.18
N ARG A 83 -6.93 -10.08 2.42
CA ARG A 83 -8.36 -10.08 2.82
C ARG A 83 -8.99 -8.69 2.75
N VAL A 84 -8.26 -7.66 3.12
CA VAL A 84 -8.75 -6.28 2.94
C VAL A 84 -8.91 -5.95 1.47
N ALA A 85 -7.98 -6.37 0.60
CA ALA A 85 -8.11 -6.20 -0.85
C ALA A 85 -9.37 -6.90 -1.40
N GLU A 86 -9.60 -8.16 -1.04
CA GLU A 86 -10.80 -8.92 -1.42
C GLU A 86 -12.10 -8.25 -0.96
N MET A 87 -12.11 -7.75 0.28
CA MET A 87 -13.24 -6.99 0.82
C MET A 87 -13.49 -5.73 -0.02
N LEU A 88 -12.43 -4.98 -0.35
CA LEU A 88 -12.53 -3.77 -1.16
C LEU A 88 -13.03 -4.07 -2.59
N ILE A 89 -12.67 -5.21 -3.18
CA ILE A 89 -13.21 -5.66 -4.47
C ILE A 89 -14.71 -5.93 -4.38
N ALA A 90 -15.17 -6.58 -3.30
CA ALA A 90 -16.60 -6.79 -3.10
C ALA A 90 -17.34 -5.46 -2.93
N ARG A 91 -16.74 -4.54 -2.17
CA ARG A 91 -17.26 -3.20 -1.90
C ARG A 91 -17.26 -2.29 -3.14
N SER A 92 -16.33 -2.46 -4.06
CA SER A 92 -16.23 -1.65 -5.29
C SER A 92 -17.44 -1.81 -6.21
N ARG A 93 -18.28 -2.82 -5.97
CA ARG A 93 -19.54 -3.05 -6.70
C ARG A 93 -20.65 -2.07 -6.32
N THR A 94 -20.56 -1.46 -5.15
CA THR A 94 -21.61 -0.58 -4.60
C THR A 94 -21.10 0.81 -4.21
N THR A 95 -19.79 0.96 -4.02
CA THR A 95 -19.17 2.24 -3.69
C THR A 95 -17.89 2.42 -4.49
N TYR A 96 -17.45 3.67 -4.64
CA TYR A 96 -16.21 3.96 -5.35
C TYR A 96 -14.99 3.52 -4.52
N VAL A 97 -14.18 2.65 -5.12
CA VAL A 97 -12.87 2.18 -4.61
C VAL A 97 -11.91 2.19 -5.79
N THR A 98 -10.71 2.74 -5.61
CA THR A 98 -9.75 2.82 -6.72
C THR A 98 -9.03 1.48 -6.93
N SER A 99 -8.77 1.14 -8.19
CA SER A 99 -7.98 -0.04 -8.53
C SER A 99 -6.54 0.06 -7.98
N TRP A 100 -6.01 1.27 -7.86
CA TRP A 100 -4.71 1.54 -7.21
C TRP A 100 -4.68 1.07 -5.75
N GLN A 101 -5.72 1.38 -4.97
CA GLN A 101 -5.78 0.97 -3.57
C GLN A 101 -5.76 -0.56 -3.43
N ILE A 102 -6.47 -1.27 -4.31
CA ILE A 102 -6.50 -2.74 -4.32
C ILE A 102 -5.15 -3.30 -4.74
N GLY A 103 -4.55 -2.78 -5.82
CA GLY A 103 -3.24 -3.21 -6.32
C GLY A 103 -2.12 -3.03 -5.30
N THR A 104 -2.10 -1.91 -4.57
CA THR A 104 -1.09 -1.67 -3.52
C THR A 104 -1.23 -2.61 -2.31
N LEU A 105 -2.46 -3.00 -1.94
CA LEU A 105 -2.68 -3.99 -0.89
C LEU A 105 -2.17 -5.37 -1.29
N TYR A 106 -2.47 -5.82 -2.51
CA TYR A 106 -1.93 -7.08 -3.03
C TYR A 106 -0.41 -7.06 -3.17
N THR A 107 0.15 -5.93 -3.60
CA THR A 107 1.61 -5.74 -3.69
C THR A 107 2.25 -5.99 -2.32
N ARG A 108 1.74 -5.36 -1.27
CA ARG A 108 2.23 -5.56 0.11
C ARG A 108 1.96 -6.94 0.68
N ALA A 109 0.93 -7.62 0.17
CA ALA A 109 0.64 -9.00 0.50
C ALA A 109 1.59 -9.99 -0.22
N GLY A 110 2.42 -9.53 -1.17
CA GLY A 110 3.26 -10.40 -2.01
C GLY A 110 2.46 -11.19 -3.05
N LYS A 111 1.22 -10.77 -3.34
CA LYS A 111 0.31 -11.36 -4.31
C LYS A 111 0.53 -10.71 -5.66
N ASN A 112 1.65 -11.03 -6.30
CA ASN A 112 2.18 -10.27 -7.43
C ASN A 112 1.27 -10.31 -8.67
N ASP A 113 0.67 -11.46 -8.98
CA ASP A 113 -0.18 -11.58 -10.16
C ASP A 113 -1.47 -10.76 -9.97
N GLU A 114 -2.12 -10.88 -8.81
CA GLU A 114 -3.29 -10.09 -8.47
C GLU A 114 -2.94 -8.59 -8.38
N ALA A 115 -1.78 -8.25 -7.81
CA ALA A 115 -1.31 -6.86 -7.77
C ALA A 115 -1.21 -6.27 -9.18
N LEU A 116 -0.59 -6.99 -10.12
CA LEU A 116 -0.39 -6.52 -11.48
C LEU A 116 -1.71 -6.36 -12.25
N GLU A 117 -2.66 -7.27 -12.07
CA GLU A 117 -4.01 -7.13 -12.65
C GLU A 117 -4.67 -5.82 -12.21
N TRP A 118 -4.62 -5.52 -10.92
CA TRP A 118 -5.25 -4.30 -10.38
C TRP A 118 -4.47 -3.02 -10.71
N LEU A 119 -3.14 -3.09 -10.85
CA LEU A 119 -2.32 -1.95 -11.28
C LEU A 119 -2.50 -1.65 -12.77
N GLU A 120 -2.63 -2.67 -13.61
CA GLU A 120 -2.99 -2.52 -15.03
C GLU A 120 -4.36 -1.86 -15.16
N LYS A 121 -5.33 -2.27 -14.35
CA LYS A 121 -6.65 -1.63 -14.29
C LYS A 121 -6.57 -0.17 -13.81
N ALA A 122 -5.75 0.12 -12.79
CA ALA A 122 -5.53 1.50 -12.33
C ALA A 122 -4.92 2.40 -13.42
N TYR A 123 -4.08 1.83 -14.28
CA TYR A 123 -3.56 2.51 -15.46
C TYR A 123 -4.65 2.82 -16.49
N GLU A 124 -5.51 1.85 -16.79
CA GLU A 124 -6.66 2.04 -17.69
C GLU A 124 -7.66 3.08 -17.15
N GLU A 125 -7.83 3.13 -15.82
CA GLU A 125 -8.66 4.11 -15.14
C GLU A 125 -8.03 5.51 -15.03
N HIS A 126 -6.78 5.67 -15.51
CA HIS A 126 -5.99 6.90 -15.38
C HIS A 126 -5.88 7.40 -13.93
N ASP A 127 -5.67 6.49 -12.98
CA ASP A 127 -5.54 6.85 -11.56
C ASP A 127 -4.39 7.85 -11.35
N GLY A 128 -4.66 8.92 -10.60
CA GLY A 128 -3.71 10.02 -10.39
C GLY A 128 -2.43 9.62 -9.65
N ASN A 129 -2.39 8.44 -9.02
CA ASN A 129 -1.20 7.92 -8.35
C ASN A 129 -0.27 7.12 -9.28
N MET A 130 -0.73 6.78 -10.49
CA MET A 130 0.05 5.99 -11.44
C MET A 130 1.46 6.54 -11.71
N PRO A 131 1.71 7.87 -11.81
CA PRO A 131 3.07 8.38 -11.99
C PRO A 131 4.08 7.94 -10.91
N TYR A 132 3.62 7.62 -9.70
CA TYR A 132 4.49 7.21 -8.59
C TYR A 132 4.90 5.73 -8.65
N ILE A 133 4.31 4.92 -9.52
CA ILE A 133 4.53 3.46 -9.58
C ILE A 133 6.00 3.08 -9.86
N SER A 134 6.74 3.94 -10.56
CA SER A 134 8.16 3.70 -10.88
C SER A 134 9.13 4.05 -9.75
N VAL A 135 8.70 4.88 -8.80
CA VAL A 135 9.56 5.41 -7.73
C VAL A 135 9.20 4.88 -6.35
N ASP A 136 7.95 4.48 -6.11
CA ASP A 136 7.51 3.99 -4.81
C ASP A 136 8.13 2.61 -4.49
N PRO A 137 8.90 2.49 -3.39
CA PRO A 137 9.56 1.25 -3.01
C PRO A 137 8.62 0.07 -2.82
N ILE A 138 7.31 0.30 -2.60
CA ILE A 138 6.36 -0.82 -2.42
C ILE A 138 6.35 -1.75 -3.62
N PHE A 139 6.67 -1.24 -4.81
CA PHE A 139 6.73 -2.01 -6.04
C PHE A 139 8.11 -2.60 -6.33
N ASP A 140 9.09 -2.47 -5.41
CA ASP A 140 10.44 -3.00 -5.61
C ASP A 140 10.42 -4.51 -5.89
N GLY A 141 9.52 -5.26 -5.24
CA GLY A 141 9.32 -6.69 -5.50
C GLY A 141 8.70 -7.02 -6.87
N LEU A 142 8.16 -6.03 -7.59
CA LEU A 142 7.57 -6.19 -8.92
C LEU A 142 8.48 -5.72 -10.06
N ARG A 143 9.57 -4.98 -9.77
CA ARG A 143 10.41 -4.33 -10.80
C ARG A 143 11.01 -5.28 -11.84
N ASP A 144 11.33 -6.50 -11.43
CA ASP A 144 11.88 -7.53 -12.32
C ASP A 144 10.78 -8.34 -13.06
N ASN A 145 9.50 -8.10 -12.77
CA ASN A 145 8.40 -8.79 -13.43
C ASN A 145 8.18 -8.23 -14.85
N PRO A 146 8.14 -9.09 -15.90
CA PRO A 146 7.94 -8.64 -17.27
C PRO A 146 6.65 -7.84 -17.51
N ARG A 147 5.54 -8.18 -16.82
CA ARG A 147 4.27 -7.44 -16.90
C ARG A 147 4.40 -6.04 -16.30
N PHE A 148 5.13 -5.93 -15.19
CA PHE A 148 5.39 -4.63 -14.57
C PHE A 148 6.24 -3.74 -15.46
N GLN A 149 7.32 -4.29 -16.05
CA GLN A 149 8.15 -3.58 -17.01
C GLN A 149 7.34 -3.16 -18.25
N ASP A 150 6.45 -4.02 -18.74
CA ASP A 150 5.55 -3.66 -19.84
C ASP A 150 4.62 -2.49 -19.48
N LEU A 151 4.01 -2.53 -18.29
CA LEU A 151 3.18 -1.44 -17.75
C LEU A 151 3.95 -0.12 -17.72
N LEU A 152 5.18 -0.11 -17.17
CA LEU A 152 6.03 1.09 -17.16
C LEU A 152 6.32 1.60 -18.58
N ARG A 153 6.50 0.70 -19.56
CA ARG A 153 6.70 1.07 -20.97
C ARG A 153 5.51 1.82 -21.53
N ARG A 154 4.31 1.28 -21.33
CA ARG A 154 3.05 1.87 -21.81
C ARG A 154 2.83 3.26 -21.22
N MET A 155 3.33 3.49 -20.01
CA MET A 155 3.27 4.77 -19.31
C MET A 155 4.39 5.75 -19.66
N ASN A 156 5.36 5.37 -20.50
CA ASN A 156 6.60 6.12 -20.76
C ASN A 156 7.41 6.44 -19.49
N LEU A 157 7.41 5.52 -18.52
CA LEU A 157 8.18 5.64 -17.28
C LEU A 157 9.50 4.85 -17.35
N PRO A 158 10.53 5.25 -16.57
CA PRO A 158 11.78 4.50 -16.47
C PRO A 158 11.55 3.09 -15.92
N GLN A 159 12.19 2.07 -16.52
CA GLN A 159 11.98 0.65 -16.15
C GLN A 159 12.90 0.13 -15.01
N GLY A 160 13.46 1.04 -14.20
CA GLY A 160 14.53 0.74 -13.22
C GLY A 160 15.88 0.46 -13.93
N LYS A 161 17.04 0.70 -13.33
CA LYS A 161 17.41 0.95 -11.93
C LYS A 161 17.39 2.43 -11.53
#